data_AF-A0A7Y0GI86-F1
#
_entry.id   AF-A0A7Y0GI86-F1
#
_cell.length_a   1.000
_cell.length_b   1.000
_cell.length_c   1.000
_cell.angle_alpha   90.00
_cell.angle_beta   90.00
_cell.angle_gamma   90.00
#
_symmetry.space_group_name_H-M   'P 1'
#
loop_
_entity.id
_entity.type
_entity.pdbx_description
1 polymer ?
#
loop_
_entity_poly.entity_id
_entity_poly.type
_entity_poly.pdbx_seq_one_letter_code
_entity_poly.pdbx_strand_id
1 'polypeptide(L)'
;MDLKTNFSFEVQYAAQSDTAKAERDEVMNSLGPSLQRLFAADDSAATVVVSDSHKGSDNRIVELVTTLQDAQIAKILKTFCDEWGVIVNALE
;
A
#
# COMPACT_ATOMS: atom_id res chain seq x y z
N MET A 1 -10.60 -22.84 8.69
CA MET A 1 -11.06 -21.99 7.58
C MET A 1 -10.51 -20.62 7.86
N ASP A 2 -9.34 -20.32 7.31
CA ASP A 2 -8.70 -19.02 7.45
C ASP A 2 -9.50 -18.02 6.62
N LEU A 3 -10.28 -17.19 7.30
CA LEU A 3 -11.06 -16.14 6.66
C LEU A 3 -10.05 -15.08 6.18
N LYS A 4 -9.73 -15.12 4.89
CA LYS A 4 -8.91 -14.08 4.26
C LYS A 4 -9.74 -12.82 4.12
N THR A 5 -9.25 -11.74 4.70
CA THR A 5 -9.81 -10.40 4.57
C THR A 5 -9.22 -9.75 3.32
N ASN A 6 -10.09 -9.20 2.49
CA ASN A 6 -9.69 -8.38 1.35
C ASN A 6 -9.80 -6.92 1.79
N PHE A 7 -8.71 -6.18 1.64
CA PHE A 7 -8.59 -4.79 2.01
C PHE A 7 -8.15 -3.98 0.80
N SER A 8 -8.90 -2.95 0.44
CA SER A 8 -8.57 -2.10 -0.69
C SER A 8 -8.30 -0.69 -0.20
N PHE A 9 -7.21 -0.09 -0.65
CA PHE A 9 -6.82 1.26 -0.26
C PHE A 9 -6.11 1.98 -1.40
N GLU A 10 -6.32 3.28 -1.50
CA GLU A 10 -5.62 4.16 -2.42
C GLU A 10 -4.38 4.72 -1.73
N VAL A 11 -3.23 4.55 -2.38
CA VAL A 11 -1.97 5.19 -1.99
C VAL A 11 -1.72 6.36 -2.93
N GLN A 12 -1.46 7.53 -2.37
CA GLN A 12 -1.13 8.72 -3.12
C GLN A 12 0.10 9.42 -2.55
N TYR A 13 0.90 10.04 -3.41
CA TYR A 13 1.91 11.00 -2.93
C TYR A 13 1.23 12.30 -2.49
N ALA A 14 1.73 12.91 -1.42
CA ALA A 14 1.30 14.26 -1.05
C ALA A 14 1.68 15.24 -2.18
N ALA A 15 0.72 16.02 -2.68
CA ALA A 15 0.89 16.90 -3.84
C ALA A 15 1.96 18.01 -3.66
N GLN A 16 2.42 18.24 -2.42
CA GLN A 16 3.49 19.17 -2.06
C GLN A 16 4.86 18.50 -1.85
N SER A 17 5.01 17.22 -2.17
CA SER A 17 6.31 16.57 -2.05
C SER A 17 7.27 17.17 -3.08
N ASP A 18 8.36 17.76 -2.60
CA ASP A 18 9.48 18.27 -3.42
C ASP A 18 10.17 17.13 -4.22
N THR A 19 9.77 15.89 -3.97
CA THR A 19 10.22 14.68 -4.65
C THR A 19 9.95 14.73 -6.16
N ALA A 20 11.02 14.49 -6.92
CA ALA A 20 10.97 14.41 -8.37
C ALA A 20 10.00 13.32 -8.83
N LYS A 21 9.31 13.56 -9.96
CA LYS A 21 8.34 12.61 -10.53
C LYS A 21 8.93 11.21 -10.75
N ALA A 22 10.20 11.12 -11.16
CA ALA A 22 10.87 9.84 -11.38
C ALA A 22 11.05 9.04 -10.08
N GLU A 23 11.37 9.73 -8.97
CA GLU A 23 11.51 9.09 -7.66
C GLU A 23 10.14 8.65 -7.12
N ARG A 24 9.10 9.48 -7.29
CA ARG A 24 7.71 9.06 -6.98
C ARG A 24 7.29 7.83 -7.76
N ASP A 25 7.57 7.79 -9.07
CA ASP A 25 7.21 6.65 -9.91
C ASP A 25 7.98 5.38 -9.51
N GLU A 26 9.25 5.51 -9.10
CA GLU A 26 10.05 4.40 -8.57
C GLU A 26 9.45 3.84 -7.27
N VAL A 27 9.05 4.72 -6.34
CA VAL A 27 8.36 4.33 -5.10
C VAL A 27 7.01 3.68 -5.42
N MET A 28 6.22 4.27 -6.32
CA MET A 28 4.91 3.73 -6.71
C MET A 28 5.03 2.38 -7.41
N ASN A 29 6.07 2.14 -8.21
CA ASN A 29 6.36 0.82 -8.78
C ASN A 29 6.83 -0.17 -7.71
N SER A 30 7.54 0.31 -6.69
CA SER A 30 8.04 -0.52 -5.59
C SER A 30 7.00 -0.78 -4.49
N LEU A 31 5.84 -0.11 -4.52
CA LEU A 31 4.76 -0.29 -3.55
C LEU A 31 4.37 -1.76 -3.38
N GLY A 32 4.13 -2.45 -4.49
CA GLY A 32 3.68 -3.85 -4.50
C GLY A 32 4.66 -4.76 -3.76
N PRO A 33 5.93 -4.87 -4.21
CA PRO A 33 6.90 -5.72 -3.54
C PRO A 33 7.23 -5.26 -2.10
N SER A 34 7.24 -3.96 -1.81
CA SER A 34 7.50 -3.45 -0.46
C SER A 34 6.38 -3.82 0.52
N LEU A 35 5.12 -3.53 0.17
CA LEU A 35 3.97 -3.90 0.98
C LEU A 35 3.87 -5.42 1.12
N GLN A 36 4.04 -6.17 0.02
CA GLN A 36 4.03 -7.63 0.08
C GLN A 36 5.08 -8.16 1.06
N ARG A 37 6.29 -7.59 1.08
CA ARG A 37 7.34 -8.00 2.01
C ARG A 37 7.01 -7.67 3.47
N LEU A 38 6.40 -6.51 3.72
CA LEU A 38 5.95 -6.12 5.05
C LEU A 38 4.84 -7.04 5.56
N PHE A 39 3.83 -7.33 4.73
CA PHE A 39 2.74 -8.22 5.10
C PHE A 39 3.21 -9.67 5.21
N ALA A 40 4.09 -10.15 4.33
CA ALA A 40 4.63 -11.50 4.36
C ALA A 40 5.43 -11.83 5.63
N ALA A 41 5.92 -10.81 6.34
CA ALA A 41 6.63 -10.96 7.61
C ALA A 41 5.71 -11.45 8.75
N ASP A 42 4.45 -11.01 8.77
CA ASP A 42 3.44 -11.40 9.76
C ASP A 42 2.44 -12.45 9.20
N ASP A 43 2.14 -12.39 7.90
CA ASP A 43 1.27 -13.33 7.19
C ASP A 43 1.90 -13.74 5.86
N SER A 44 2.59 -14.88 5.84
CA SER A 44 3.20 -15.40 4.60
C SER A 44 2.20 -15.76 3.50
N ALA A 45 0.90 -15.80 3.80
CA ALA A 45 -0.16 -16.00 2.81
C ALA A 45 -0.75 -14.67 2.28
N ALA A 46 -0.19 -13.52 2.71
CA ALA A 46 -0.63 -12.21 2.27
C ALA A 46 -0.27 -11.96 0.80
N THR A 47 -1.26 -11.51 0.03
CA THR A 47 -1.10 -11.14 -1.37
C THR A 47 -1.36 -9.64 -1.52
N VAL A 48 -0.46 -8.94 -2.20
CA VAL A 48 -0.63 -7.52 -2.53
C VAL A 48 -0.69 -7.37 -4.04
N VAL A 49 -1.75 -6.72 -4.52
CA VAL A 49 -1.94 -6.36 -5.92
C VAL A 49 -1.98 -4.84 -6.01
N VAL A 50 -1.17 -4.28 -6.90
CA VAL A 50 -1.15 -2.84 -7.15
C VAL A 50 -1.69 -2.57 -8.54
N SER A 51 -2.68 -1.69 -8.59
CA SER A 51 -3.40 -1.25 -9.79
C SER A 51 -3.22 0.25 -9.97
N ASP A 52 -3.18 0.70 -11.22
CA ASP A 52 -3.15 2.12 -11.54
C ASP A 52 -4.50 2.76 -11.17
N SER A 53 -4.49 3.84 -10.39
CA SER A 53 -5.71 4.61 -10.18
C SER A 53 -5.94 5.47 -11.42
N HIS A 54 -7.14 5.40 -12.00
CA HIS A 54 -7.54 6.26 -13.12
C HIS A 54 -7.43 7.77 -12.80
N LYS A 55 -7.12 8.15 -11.55
CA LYS A 55 -6.84 9.52 -11.10
C LYS A 55 -5.45 10.05 -11.48
N GLY A 56 -4.55 9.22 -12.03
CA GLY A 56 -3.23 9.64 -12.55
C GLY A 56 -2.05 8.99 -11.83
N SER A 57 -0.84 9.15 -12.39
CA SER A 57 0.38 8.39 -12.03
C SER A 57 0.83 8.50 -10.57
N ASP A 58 0.37 9.53 -9.85
CA ASP A 58 0.67 9.75 -8.42
C ASP A 58 -0.28 8.98 -7.49
N ASN A 59 -1.28 8.28 -8.03
CA ASN A 59 -2.28 7.52 -7.29
C ASN A 59 -2.27 6.06 -7.72
N ARG A 60 -2.20 5.16 -6.76
CA ARG A 60 -2.23 3.70 -6.97
C ARG A 60 -3.30 3.10 -6.08
N ILE A 61 -4.10 2.19 -6.62
CA ILE A 61 -5.01 1.38 -5.83
C ILE A 61 -4.25 0.12 -5.45
N VAL A 62 -4.28 -0.22 -4.17
CA VAL A 62 -3.65 -1.42 -3.65
C VAL A 62 -4.73 -2.31 -3.05
N GLU A 63 -4.76 -3.55 -3.49
CA GLU A 63 -5.63 -4.60 -3.00
C GLU A 63 -4.76 -5.60 -2.22
N LEU A 64 -5.04 -5.71 -0.93
CA LEU A 64 -4.38 -6.61 0.00
C LEU A 64 -5.34 -7.74 0.36
N VAL A 65 -4.87 -8.97 0.25
CA VAL A 65 -5.59 -10.16 0.73
C VAL A 65 -4.74 -10.79 1.82
N THR A 66 -5.21 -10.78 3.07
CA THR A 66 -4.44 -11.28 4.22
C THR A 66 -5.34 -11.89 5.28
N THR A 67 -4.78 -12.71 6.16
CA THR A 67 -5.49 -13.20 7.37
C THR A 67 -5.28 -12.28 8.58
N LEU A 68 -4.56 -11.17 8.41
CA LEU A 68 -4.32 -10.19 9.47
C LEU A 68 -5.59 -9.41 9.81
N GLN A 69 -5.66 -8.97 11.07
CA GLN A 69 -6.72 -8.09 11.57
C GLN A 69 -6.43 -6.63 11.20
N ASP A 70 -7.47 -5.80 11.13
CA ASP A 70 -7.42 -4.38 10.75
C ASP A 70 -6.37 -3.60 11.56
N ALA A 71 -6.25 -3.87 12.85
CA ALA A 71 -5.27 -3.22 13.73
C ALA A 71 -3.82 -3.51 13.31
N GLN A 72 -3.53 -4.72 12.82
CA GLN A 72 -2.20 -5.07 12.33
C GLN A 72 -1.94 -4.44 10.97
N ILE A 73 -2.94 -4.49 10.08
CA ILE A 73 -2.86 -3.87 8.75
C ILE A 73 -2.61 -2.37 8.90
N ALA A 74 -3.38 -1.67 9.73
CA ALA A 74 -3.22 -0.25 10.00
C ALA A 74 -1.84 0.09 10.57
N LYS A 75 -1.25 -0.77 11.41
CA LYS A 75 0.11 -0.56 11.95
C LYS A 75 1.18 -0.68 10.86
N ILE A 76 1.06 -1.68 9.99
CA ILE A 76 1.98 -1.90 8.86
C ILE A 76 1.87 -0.72 7.88
N LEU A 77 0.65 -0.36 7.48
CA LEU A 77 0.40 0.75 6.58
C LEU A 77 0.87 2.09 7.15
N LYS A 78 0.67 2.32 8.45
CA LYS A 78 1.17 3.54 9.11
C LYS A 78 2.70 3.64 9.06
N THR A 79 3.40 2.53 9.32
CA THR A 79 4.87 2.48 9.26
C THR A 79 5.34 2.75 7.83
N PHE A 80 4.67 2.15 6.85
CA PHE A 80 4.94 2.37 5.43
C PHE A 80 4.69 3.83 5.01
N CYS A 81 3.58 4.43 5.46
CA CYS A 81 3.28 5.85 5.26
C CYS A 81 4.42 6.76 5.75
N ASP A 82 4.94 6.49 6.95
CA ASP A 82 5.98 7.28 7.60
C ASP A 82 7.34 7.14 6.90
N GLU A 83 7.70 5.92 6.47
CA GLU A 83 8.97 5.63 5.79
C GLU A 83 9.02 6.22 4.37
N TRP A 84 7.91 6.16 3.62
CA TRP A 84 7.88 6.54 2.20
C TRP A 84 7.26 7.93 1.96
N GLY A 85 6.71 8.57 2.98
CA GLY A 85 6.07 9.89 2.89
C GLY A 85 4.81 9.90 2.02
N VAL A 86 4.18 8.74 1.84
CA VAL A 86 2.93 8.61 1.07
C VAL A 86 1.73 8.80 1.98
N ILE A 87 0.54 8.94 1.40
CA ILE A 87 -0.74 8.97 2.11
C ILE A 87 -1.53 7.74 1.67
N VAL A 88 -2.02 6.98 2.65
CA VAL A 88 -2.89 5.83 2.43
C VAL A 88 -4.32 6.20 2.83
N ASN A 89 -5.25 6.08 1.89
CA ASN A 89 -6.69 6.25 2.10
C ASN A 89 -7.38 4.90 1.92
N ALA A 90 -8.00 4.37 2.98
CA ALA A 90 -8.81 3.17 2.85
C ALA A 90 -10.02 3.44 1.93
N LEU A 91 -10.33 2.49 1.05
CA LEU A 91 -11.54 2.52 0.23
C LEU A 91 -12.58 1.64 0.95
N GLU A 92 -13.60 2.27 1.54
CA GLU A 92 -14.74 1.60 2.20
C GLU A 92 -15.69 0.93 1.20
#